data_AF-A0A9C6WQD7-F1
#
_entry.id   AF-A0A9C6WQD7-F1
#
_cell.length_a   1.000
_cell.length_b   1.000
_cell.length_c   1.000
_cell.angle_alpha   90.00
_cell.angle_beta   90.00
_cell.angle_gamma   90.00
#
_symmetry.space_group_name_H-M   'P 1'
#
loop_
_entity.id
_entity.type
_entity.pdbx_description
1 polymer ?
#
loop_
_entity_poly.entity_id
_entity_poly.type
_entity_poly.pdbx_seq_one_letter_code
_entity_poly.pdbx_strand_id
1 'polypeptide(L)'
;MDVAGTEDGIKKPTTTFSACFGDTFIMLHPIKYATMLAEKMEKHGATGWLVKTGWSGGRYGYGSRIKLPYTRKIIDAIHSGSLLNAEYKKTEIFGFEISTEVEGVTSEILDPINTVSSLC
;
A
#
# COMPACT_ATOMS: atom_id res chain seq x y z
N MET A 1 -0.29 -6.85 -7.77
CA MET A 1 -0.76 -6.30 -9.05
C MET A 1 0.37 -6.50 -10.01
N ASP A 2 0.15 -7.34 -11.01
CA ASP A 2 1.16 -7.54 -12.04
C ASP A 2 1.04 -6.40 -13.03
N VAL A 3 2.20 -5.81 -13.35
CA VAL A 3 2.30 -4.69 -14.26
C VAL A 3 2.49 -5.26 -15.66
N ALA A 4 2.03 -4.54 -16.69
CA ALA A 4 2.24 -4.98 -18.06
C ALA A 4 3.73 -5.27 -18.32
N GLY A 5 4.02 -6.47 -18.85
CA GLY A 5 5.37 -6.91 -19.20
C GLY A 5 6.19 -7.57 -18.08
N THR A 6 5.66 -7.80 -16.88
CA THR A 6 6.38 -8.58 -15.84
C THR A 6 6.35 -10.09 -16.08
N GLU A 7 5.36 -10.59 -16.81
CA GLU A 7 5.25 -11.99 -17.25
C GLU A 7 4.75 -12.04 -18.70
N ASP A 8 5.14 -13.07 -19.44
CA ASP A 8 4.72 -13.23 -20.84
C ASP A 8 3.19 -13.35 -20.92
N GLY A 9 2.57 -12.50 -21.74
CA GLY A 9 1.11 -12.41 -21.88
C GLY A 9 0.40 -11.33 -21.05
N ILE A 10 1.05 -10.69 -20.05
CA ILE A 10 0.42 -9.61 -19.27
C ILE A 10 0.50 -8.28 -20.03
N LYS A 11 -0.60 -7.89 -20.70
CA LYS A 11 -0.70 -6.65 -21.49
C LYS A 11 -1.42 -5.49 -20.79
N LYS A 12 -2.16 -5.77 -19.72
CA LYS A 12 -2.87 -4.79 -18.90
C LYS A 12 -2.62 -5.10 -17.43
N PRO A 13 -2.71 -4.09 -16.53
CA PRO A 13 -2.49 -4.35 -15.12
C PRO A 13 -3.58 -5.26 -14.56
N THR A 14 -3.16 -6.38 -13.97
CA THR A 14 -4.07 -7.39 -13.42
C THR A 14 -4.02 -7.38 -11.90
N THR A 15 -5.18 -7.31 -11.25
CA THR A 15 -5.32 -7.54 -9.82
C THR A 15 -5.00 -9.00 -9.52
N THR A 16 -3.97 -9.23 -8.72
CA THR A 16 -3.50 -10.55 -8.31
C THR A 16 -3.25 -10.55 -6.80
N PHE A 17 -3.47 -11.71 -6.17
CA PHE A 17 -2.96 -12.02 -4.84
C PHE A 17 -1.68 -12.83 -5.02
N SER A 18 -0.53 -12.18 -4.88
CA SER A 18 0.77 -12.85 -4.87
C SER A 18 1.18 -13.05 -3.41
N ALA A 19 1.28 -14.31 -2.96
CA ALA A 19 1.76 -14.59 -1.63
C ALA A 19 3.16 -14.01 -1.43
N CYS A 20 3.41 -13.42 -0.26
CA CYS A 20 4.67 -12.74 0.08
C CYS A 20 5.13 -11.67 -0.92
N PHE A 21 4.25 -11.14 -1.78
CA PHE A 21 4.57 -10.24 -2.89
C PHE A 21 5.59 -10.79 -3.91
N GLY A 22 5.80 -12.11 -3.96
CA GLY A 22 6.75 -12.76 -4.88
C GLY A 22 6.47 -14.24 -5.08
N ASP A 23 5.20 -14.60 -5.31
CA ASP A 23 4.73 -16.00 -5.34
C ASP A 23 5.46 -16.83 -6.40
N THR A 24 5.85 -16.19 -7.51
CA THR A 24 6.63 -16.79 -8.59
C THR A 24 8.04 -17.22 -8.19
N PHE A 25 8.53 -16.80 -7.03
CA PHE A 25 9.90 -17.05 -6.55
C PHE A 25 9.94 -17.83 -5.23
N ILE A 26 8.81 -18.15 -4.62
CA ILE A 26 8.78 -18.88 -3.35
C ILE A 26 8.70 -20.39 -3.58
N MET A 27 9.56 -21.15 -2.89
CA MET A 27 9.62 -22.61 -3.01
C MET A 27 8.93 -23.35 -1.85
N LEU A 28 8.65 -22.65 -0.76
CA LEU A 28 8.03 -23.21 0.45
C LEU A 28 6.62 -22.62 0.63
N HIS A 29 5.84 -23.25 1.50
CA HIS A 29 4.51 -22.75 1.82
C HIS A 29 4.58 -21.29 2.37
N PRO A 30 3.73 -20.35 1.90
CA PRO A 30 3.77 -18.93 2.28
C PRO A 30 3.83 -18.66 3.78
N ILE A 31 3.14 -19.48 4.59
CA ILE A 31 3.14 -19.38 6.06
C ILE A 31 4.57 -19.40 6.61
N LYS A 32 5.47 -20.21 6.05
CA LYS A 32 6.85 -20.28 6.52
C LYS A 32 7.58 -18.96 6.36
N TYR A 33 7.38 -18.27 5.23
CA TYR A 33 7.96 -16.94 5.00
C TYR A 33 7.30 -15.88 5.87
N ALA A 34 5.97 -15.95 6.07
CA ALA A 34 5.26 -15.04 6.96
C ALA A 34 5.74 -15.16 8.41
N THR A 35 5.92 -16.38 8.92
CA THR A 35 6.47 -16.63 10.26
C THR A 35 7.89 -16.08 10.38
N MET A 36 8.76 -16.35 9.41
CA MET A 36 10.13 -15.82 9.41
C MET A 36 10.17 -14.29 9.39
N LEU A 37 9.26 -13.64 8.67
CA LEU A 37 9.15 -12.18 8.66
C LEU A 37 8.69 -11.66 10.02
N ALA A 38 7.65 -12.27 10.61
CA ALA A 38 7.13 -11.89 11.92
C ALA A 38 8.20 -11.99 13.02
N GLU A 39 8.93 -13.11 13.09
CA GLU A 39 10.02 -13.31 14.06
C GLU A 39 11.13 -12.25 13.92
N LYS A 40 11.50 -11.89 12.67
CA LYS A 40 12.50 -10.85 12.42
C LYS A 40 12.00 -9.47 12.79
N MET A 41 10.74 -9.16 12.49
CA MET A 41 10.15 -7.88 12.86
C MET A 41 10.11 -7.71 14.39
N GLU A 42 9.69 -8.75 15.11
CA GLU A 42 9.68 -8.75 16.58
C GLU A 42 11.09 -8.60 17.15
N LYS A 43 12.05 -9.39 16.68
CA LYS A 43 13.44 -9.35 17.14
C LYS A 43 14.10 -7.97 16.98
N HIS A 44 13.73 -7.24 15.92
CA HIS A 44 14.35 -5.96 15.58
C HIS A 44 13.46 -4.75 15.87
N GLY A 45 12.26 -4.94 16.43
CA GLY A 45 11.30 -3.87 16.69
C GLY A 45 10.84 -3.13 15.43
N ALA A 46 10.75 -3.82 14.29
CA ALA A 46 10.42 -3.20 13.01
C ALA A 46 8.91 -2.96 12.85
N THR A 47 8.53 -1.78 12.38
CA THR A 47 7.13 -1.42 12.06
C THR A 47 6.81 -1.75 10.61
N GLY A 48 5.69 -2.45 10.37
CA GLY A 48 5.19 -2.73 9.03
C GLY A 48 4.27 -1.63 8.52
N TRP A 49 4.43 -1.23 7.25
CA TRP A 49 3.62 -0.20 6.61
C TRP A 49 2.99 -0.73 5.32
N LEU A 50 1.72 -0.39 5.08
CA LEU A 50 1.03 -0.67 3.83
C LEU A 50 0.90 0.63 3.01
N VAL A 51 1.71 0.77 1.96
CA VAL A 51 1.73 1.98 1.10
C VAL A 51 1.09 1.67 -0.25
N LYS A 52 0.02 2.37 -0.57
CA LYS A 52 -0.65 2.27 -1.87
C LYS A 52 0.11 3.09 -2.92
N THR A 53 0.64 2.43 -3.95
CA THR A 53 1.37 3.07 -5.07
C THR A 53 0.63 2.97 -6.42
N GLY A 54 -0.57 2.37 -6.40
CA GLY A 54 -1.42 2.14 -7.57
C GLY A 54 -2.34 3.31 -7.90
N TRP A 55 -3.62 3.02 -8.11
CA TRP A 55 -4.65 3.98 -8.52
C TRP A 55 -5.51 4.47 -7.37
N SER A 56 -5.90 5.74 -7.39
CA SER A 56 -6.91 6.34 -6.50
C SER A 56 -8.06 6.97 -7.28
N GLY A 57 -9.21 7.11 -6.63
CA GLY A 57 -10.42 7.70 -7.22
C GLY A 57 -11.13 6.87 -8.29
N GLY A 58 -11.03 5.54 -8.20
CA GLY A 58 -11.73 4.61 -9.09
C GLY A 58 -10.82 3.55 -9.68
N ARG A 59 -11.42 2.61 -10.43
CA ARG A 59 -10.70 1.55 -11.14
C ARG A 59 -9.87 2.08 -12.32
N TYR A 60 -8.97 1.24 -12.83
CA TYR A 60 -8.20 1.52 -14.04
C TYR A 60 -9.12 2.02 -15.18
N GLY A 61 -8.80 3.18 -15.74
CA GLY A 61 -9.61 3.86 -16.78
C GLY A 61 -10.49 5.01 -16.26
N TYR A 62 -10.80 5.07 -14.97
CA TYR A 62 -11.59 6.15 -14.35
C TYR A 62 -10.80 6.88 -13.25
N GLY A 63 -10.07 6.13 -12.41
CA GLY A 63 -9.18 6.70 -11.40
C GLY A 63 -7.84 7.18 -11.99
N SER A 64 -7.09 7.94 -11.20
CA SER A 64 -5.75 8.39 -11.54
C SER A 64 -4.69 7.66 -10.72
N ARG A 65 -3.49 7.50 -11.27
CA ARG A 65 -2.36 6.93 -10.52
C ARG A 65 -1.93 7.92 -9.43
N ILE A 66 -1.58 7.42 -8.25
CA ILE A 66 -1.09 8.27 -7.16
C ILE A 66 0.17 9.00 -7.64
N LYS A 67 0.20 10.33 -7.46
CA LYS A 67 1.33 11.16 -7.89
C LYS A 67 2.58 10.74 -7.13
N LEU A 68 3.65 10.42 -7.86
CA LEU A 68 4.92 9.97 -7.28
C LEU A 68 5.49 10.90 -6.19
N PRO A 69 5.38 12.26 -6.29
CA PRO A 69 5.80 13.14 -5.21
C PRO A 69 5.10 12.86 -3.87
N TYR A 70 3.82 12.46 -3.89
CA TYR A 70 3.11 12.12 -2.65
C TYR A 70 3.61 10.83 -2.04
N THR A 71 3.79 9.78 -2.85
CA THR A 71 4.39 8.53 -2.35
C THR A 71 5.77 8.77 -1.75
N ARG A 72 6.61 9.61 -2.39
CA ARG A 72 7.93 9.96 -1.85
C ARG A 72 7.82 10.64 -0.48
N LYS A 73 6.94 11.63 -0.34
CA LYS A 73 6.71 12.30 0.96
C LYS A 73 6.20 11.35 2.04
N ILE A 74 5.35 10.38 1.69
CA ILE A 74 4.92 9.32 2.63
C ILE A 74 6.12 8.49 3.08
N ILE A 75 6.99 8.07 2.16
CA ILE A 75 8.21 7.33 2.49
C ILE A 75 9.17 8.17 3.34
N ASP A 76 9.33 9.46 3.05
CA ASP A 76 10.13 10.38 3.86
C ASP A 76 9.55 10.53 5.29
N ALA A 77 8.22 10.55 5.42
CA ALA A 77 7.52 10.58 6.71
C ALA A 77 7.71 9.28 7.51
N ILE A 78 7.74 8.12 6.84
CA ILE A 78 8.10 6.84 7.47
C ILE A 78 9.54 6.88 7.98
N HIS A 79 10.50 7.32 7.16
CA HIS A 79 11.91 7.33 7.52
C HIS A 79 12.28 8.37 8.60
N SER A 80 11.61 9.52 8.60
CA SER A 80 11.80 10.54 9.64
C SER A 80 11.19 10.16 10.99
N GLY A 81 10.34 9.12 11.03
CA GLY A 81 9.62 8.69 12.22
C GLY A 81 8.41 9.57 12.56
N SER A 82 8.07 10.57 11.74
CA SER A 82 6.90 11.44 11.98
C SER A 82 5.61 10.63 12.06
N LEU A 83 5.47 9.60 11.21
CA LEU A 83 4.31 8.72 11.22
C LEU A 83 4.19 7.84 12.47
N LEU A 84 5.27 7.63 13.24
CA LEU A 84 5.16 6.88 14.50
C LEU A 84 4.39 7.66 15.58
N ASN A 85 4.34 8.99 15.46
CA ASN A 85 3.69 9.89 16.42
C ASN A 85 2.48 10.63 15.82
N ALA A 86 2.08 10.26 14.60
CA ALA A 86 0.96 10.91 13.92
C ALA A 86 -0.39 10.48 14.52
N GLU A 87 -1.43 11.26 14.25
CA GLU A 87 -2.80 10.86 14.55
C GLU A 87 -3.33 9.90 13.47
N TYR A 88 -4.08 8.90 13.91
CA TYR A 88 -4.66 7.87 13.07
C TYR A 88 -6.17 7.78 13.27
N LYS A 89 -6.87 7.47 12.17
CA LYS A 89 -8.26 7.04 12.21
C LYS A 89 -8.38 5.64 11.64
N LYS A 90 -9.39 4.90 12.09
CA LYS A 90 -9.66 3.54 11.63
C LYS A 90 -10.68 3.56 10.48
N THR A 91 -10.36 2.89 9.37
CA THR A 91 -11.31 2.73 8.26
C THR A 91 -12.41 1.75 8.64
N GLU A 92 -13.66 2.03 8.26
CA GLU A 92 -14.82 1.21 8.66
C GLU A 92 -14.82 -0.20 8.06
N ILE A 93 -14.40 -0.35 6.79
CA ILE A 93 -14.54 -1.61 6.05
C ILE A 93 -13.40 -2.58 6.38
N PHE A 94 -12.15 -2.13 6.26
CA PHE A 94 -10.97 -3.00 6.42
C PHE A 94 -10.29 -2.86 7.78
N GLY A 95 -10.71 -1.90 8.61
CA GLY A 95 -10.11 -1.67 9.91
C GLY A 95 -8.67 -1.13 9.87
N PHE A 96 -8.19 -0.62 8.74
CA PHE A 96 -6.86 -0.02 8.63
C PHE A 96 -6.74 1.25 9.45
N GLU A 97 -5.59 1.43 10.11
CA GLU A 97 -5.20 2.70 10.70
C GLU A 97 -4.56 3.56 9.60
N ILE A 98 -5.23 4.64 9.24
CA ILE A 98 -4.75 5.61 8.26
C ILE A 98 -4.43 6.91 8.96
N SER A 99 -3.29 7.50 8.63
CA SER A 99 -2.90 8.78 9.22
C SER A 99 -3.83 9.89 8.73
N THR A 100 -4.21 10.79 9.63
CA THR A 100 -5.10 11.91 9.33
C THR A 100 -4.40 12.98 8.49
N GLU A 101 -3.08 13.10 8.62
CA GLU A 101 -2.26 14.07 7.90
C GLU A 101 -0.83 13.58 7.62
N VAL A 102 -0.29 14.00 6.48
CA VAL A 102 1.13 13.84 6.15
C VAL A 102 1.58 15.14 5.50
N GLU A 103 2.65 15.74 6.02
CA GLU A 103 3.10 17.05 5.56
C GLU A 103 3.33 17.06 4.04
N GLY A 104 2.68 18.02 3.37
CA GLY A 104 2.81 18.21 1.93
C GLY A 104 2.15 17.12 1.08
N VAL A 105 1.29 16.29 1.67
CA VAL A 105 0.40 15.34 1.01
C VAL A 105 -1.05 15.76 1.25
N THR A 106 -1.90 15.74 0.22
CA THR A 106 -3.30 16.15 0.37
C THR A 106 -4.09 15.10 1.15
N SER A 107 -4.91 15.52 2.11
CA SER A 107 -5.72 14.63 2.95
C SER A 107 -6.69 13.77 2.13
N GLU A 108 -7.10 14.24 0.96
CA GLU A 108 -7.91 13.49 -0.01
C GLU A 108 -7.31 12.13 -0.37
N ILE A 109 -5.98 12.00 -0.48
CA ILE A 109 -5.37 10.73 -0.88
C ILE A 109 -5.02 9.80 0.30
N LEU A 110 -5.04 10.32 1.53
CA LEU A 110 -4.75 9.56 2.73
C LEU A 110 -5.94 8.69 3.14
N ASP A 111 -7.17 9.18 2.90
CA ASP A 111 -8.38 8.39 3.03
C ASP A 111 -8.92 7.98 1.65
N PRO A 112 -8.95 6.67 1.34
CA PRO A 112 -9.51 6.17 0.08
C PRO A 112 -10.92 6.66 -0.22
N ILE A 113 -11.77 6.86 0.81
CA ILE A 113 -13.18 7.25 0.64
C ILE A 113 -13.31 8.66 0.07
N ASN A 114 -12.32 9.53 0.33
CA ASN A 114 -12.33 10.90 -0.16
C ASN A 114 -12.02 10.98 -1.66
N THR A 115 -11.43 9.93 -2.23
CA THR A 115 -11.05 9.92 -3.64
C THR A 115 -12.16 9.44 -4.58
N VAL A 116 -13.15 8.72 -4.06
CA VAL A 116 -14.27 8.23 -4.87
C VAL A 116 -15.34 9.31 -4.96
N SER A 117 -15.58 9.85 -6.16
CA SER A 117 -16.78 10.66 -6.38
C SER A 117 -18.01 9.73 -6.33
N SER A 118 -19.08 10.19 -5.71
CA SER A 118 -20.34 9.47 -5.50
C SER A 118 -21.17 9.26 -6.79
N LEU A 119 -20.50 9.04 -7.93
CA LEU A 119 -21.11 8.74 -9.23
C LEU A 119 -20.55 7.40 -9.75
N CYS A 120 -21.03 6.31 -9.14
CA CYS A 120 -21.21 5.02 -9.79
C CYS A 120 -22.54 4.44 -9.31
#